data_AF-A0A2V9CTL7-F1
#
_entry.id   AF-A0A2V9CTL7-F1
#
_cell.length_a   1.000
_cell.length_b   1.000
_cell.length_c   1.000
_cell.angle_alpha   90.00
_cell.angle_beta   90.00
_cell.angle_gamma   90.00
#
_symmetry.space_group_name_H-M   'P 1'
#
loop_
_entity.id
_entity.type
_entity.pdbx_description
1 polymer ?
#
loop_
_entity_poly.entity_id
_entity_poly.type
_entity_poly.pdbx_seq_one_letter_code
_entity_poly.pdbx_strand_id
1 'polypeptide(L)'
;MDKANLQRYKRLLLEKRRELSPVRGLVPAAGGWEGDLIDQANADVEAELQIRIQETDTQLLEAIEEALARVEDGTYGICANCNRLIPRARLEAVPWTRLCRGCMEAQDS
;
A
#
# COMPACT_ATOMS: atom_id res chain seq x y z
N MET A 1 -20.27 8.60 -8.66
CA MET A 1 -19.34 7.72 -9.41
C MET A 1 -20.18 6.61 -10.04
N ASP A 2 -19.92 6.22 -11.29
CA ASP A 2 -20.73 5.17 -11.95
C ASP A 2 -20.38 3.78 -11.41
N LYS A 3 -21.37 2.87 -11.31
CA LYS A 3 -21.16 1.49 -10.84
C LYS A 3 -20.09 0.74 -11.65
N ALA A 4 -20.03 0.97 -12.97
CA ALA A 4 -19.03 0.37 -13.84
C ALA A 4 -17.60 0.81 -13.48
N ASN A 5 -17.42 2.08 -13.14
CA ASN A 5 -16.13 2.63 -12.71
C ASN A 5 -15.72 2.06 -11.35
N LEU A 6 -16.65 1.95 -10.40
CA LEU A 6 -16.38 1.34 -9.09
C LEU A 6 -15.93 -0.12 -9.21
N GLN A 7 -16.56 -0.91 -10.09
CA GLN A 7 -16.16 -2.30 -10.32
C GLN A 7 -14.76 -2.41 -10.93
N ARG A 8 -14.39 -1.48 -11.83
CA ARG A 8 -13.03 -1.39 -12.38
C ARG A 8 -12.00 -1.13 -11.28
N TYR A 9 -12.23 -0.12 -10.42
CA TYR A 9 -11.32 0.20 -9.32
C TYR A 9 -11.25 -0.92 -8.28
N LYS A 10 -12.39 -1.54 -7.93
CA LYS A 10 -12.43 -2.71 -7.03
C LYS A 10 -11.54 -3.84 -7.55
N ARG A 11 -11.60 -4.13 -8.85
CA ARG A 11 -10.75 -5.16 -9.47
C ARG A 11 -9.26 -4.82 -9.38
N LEU A 12 -8.89 -3.57 -9.65
CA LEU A 12 -7.50 -3.10 -9.53
C LEU A 12 -6.97 -3.21 -8.10
N LEU A 13 -7.79 -2.80 -7.11
CA LEU A 13 -7.44 -2.89 -5.69
C LEU A 13 -7.27 -4.34 -5.24
N LEU A 14 -8.16 -5.24 -5.67
CA LEU A 14 -8.06 -6.67 -5.35
C LEU A 14 -6.82 -7.34 -5.95
N GLU A 15 -6.43 -6.93 -7.16
CA GLU A 15 -5.20 -7.41 -7.79
C GLU A 15 -3.97 -6.97 -6.99
N LYS A 16 -3.89 -5.67 -6.67
CA LYS A 16 -2.79 -5.11 -5.86
C LYS A 16 -2.71 -5.71 -4.46
N ARG A 17 -3.86 -5.96 -3.82
CA ARG A 17 -3.91 -6.69 -2.54
C ARG A 17 -3.28 -8.07 -2.65
N ARG A 18 -3.44 -8.76 -3.78
CA ARG A 18 -2.90 -10.11 -3.98
C ARG A 18 -1.38 -10.08 -4.20
N GLU A 19 -0.86 -9.04 -4.86
CA GLU A 19 0.58 -8.83 -5.03
C GLU A 19 1.27 -8.56 -3.68
N LEU A 20 0.63 -7.78 -2.80
CA LEU A 20 1.17 -7.38 -1.50
C LEU A 20 0.82 -8.35 -0.37
N SER A 21 -0.21 -9.16 -0.54
CA SER A 21 -0.50 -10.26 0.38
C SER A 21 0.72 -11.15 0.37
N PRO A 22 1.45 -11.27 1.49
CA PRO A 22 2.55 -12.21 1.53
C PRO A 22 1.93 -13.56 1.23
N VAL A 23 2.38 -14.22 0.15
CA VAL A 23 2.28 -15.67 0.08
C VAL A 23 2.95 -16.11 1.37
N ARG A 24 2.14 -16.63 2.31
CA ARG A 24 2.58 -17.15 3.59
C ARG A 24 3.57 -18.28 3.31
N GLY A 25 4.82 -17.90 3.16
CA GLY A 25 5.83 -18.67 2.47
C GLY A 25 7.20 -18.18 2.89
N LEU A 26 7.60 -18.66 4.07
CA LEU A 26 8.99 -18.85 4.49
C LEU A 26 9.80 -17.57 4.64
N VAL A 27 9.65 -16.92 5.78
CA VAL A 27 10.83 -16.39 6.48
C VAL A 27 11.44 -17.60 7.19
N PRO A 28 12.60 -18.15 6.78
CA PRO A 28 13.29 -19.09 7.64
C PRO A 28 13.65 -18.31 8.90
N ALA A 29 13.11 -18.76 10.03
CA ALA A 29 13.55 -18.27 11.32
C ALA A 29 15.07 -18.46 11.42
N ALA A 30 15.72 -17.39 11.87
CA ALA A 30 17.13 -17.32 12.28
C ALA A 30 17.73 -18.68 12.68
N GLY A 31 18.85 -19.04 12.05
CA GLY A 31 19.65 -20.19 12.50
C GLY A 31 20.69 -20.66 11.48
N GLY A 32 21.84 -19.99 11.44
CA GLY A 32 23.02 -20.47 10.71
C GLY A 32 23.91 -19.33 10.22
N TRP A 33 24.64 -18.68 11.14
CA TRP A 33 25.60 -17.64 10.78
C TRP A 33 26.98 -18.29 10.64
N GLU A 34 27.33 -18.65 9.41
CA GLU A 34 28.71 -18.93 9.02
C GLU A 34 29.03 -18.00 7.85
N GLY A 35 29.33 -16.74 8.20
CA GLY A 35 29.75 -15.68 7.28
C GLY A 35 30.73 -14.77 8.02
N ASP A 36 31.74 -14.25 7.32
CA ASP A 36 32.81 -13.43 7.93
C ASP A 36 32.24 -12.06 8.40
N LEU A 37 33.01 -11.28 9.16
CA LEU A 37 32.59 -9.97 9.70
C LEU A 37 32.02 -8.99 8.66
N ILE A 38 32.41 -9.13 7.39
CA ILE A 38 31.89 -8.35 6.26
C ILE A 38 30.47 -8.81 5.87
N ASP A 39 30.19 -10.12 5.95
CA ASP A 39 28.87 -10.69 5.69
C ASP A 39 27.87 -10.32 6.80
N GLN A 40 28.32 -10.21 8.05
CA GLN A 40 27.48 -9.77 9.17
C GLN A 40 27.04 -8.30 9.03
N ALA A 41 27.97 -7.40 8.69
CA ALA A 41 27.63 -5.99 8.48
C ALA A 41 26.67 -5.79 7.29
N ASN A 42 26.82 -6.59 6.23
CA ASN A 42 25.89 -6.59 5.09
C ASN A 42 24.53 -7.19 5.47
N ALA A 43 24.49 -8.25 6.29
CA ALA A 43 23.27 -8.87 6.75
C ALA A 43 22.42 -7.94 7.63
N ASP A 44 23.04 -7.12 8.48
CA ASP A 44 22.31 -6.15 9.30
C ASP A 44 21.66 -5.05 8.43
N VAL A 45 22.38 -4.54 7.43
CA VAL A 45 21.84 -3.54 6.47
C VAL A 45 20.73 -4.15 5.61
N GLU A 46 20.90 -5.40 5.15
CA GLU A 46 19.89 -6.11 4.38
C GLU A 46 18.63 -6.39 5.23
N ALA A 47 18.80 -6.78 6.49
CA ALA A 47 17.69 -6.97 7.42
C ALA A 47 16.93 -5.66 7.67
N GLU A 48 17.63 -4.54 7.89
CA GLU A 48 16.99 -3.23 8.07
C GLU A 48 16.21 -2.82 6.82
N LEU A 49 16.77 -3.03 5.62
CA LEU A 49 16.09 -2.76 4.36
C LEU A 49 14.83 -3.63 4.19
N GLN A 50 14.91 -4.92 4.52
CA GLN A 50 13.76 -5.84 4.47
C GLN A 50 12.65 -5.43 5.45
N ILE A 51 13.00 -4.94 6.63
CA ILE A 51 12.03 -4.41 7.60
C ILE A 51 11.31 -3.19 6.99
N ARG A 52 12.04 -2.24 6.40
CA ARG A 52 11.46 -1.04 5.75
C ARG A 52 10.52 -1.40 4.59
N ILE A 53 10.89 -2.39 3.79
CA ILE A 53 10.04 -2.88 2.70
C ILE A 53 8.74 -3.46 3.27
N GLN A 54 8.82 -4.33 4.29
CA GLN A 54 7.65 -4.88 4.96
C GLN A 54 6.76 -3.80 5.61
N GLU A 55 7.35 -2.80 6.27
CA GLU A 55 6.61 -1.66 6.83
C GLU A 55 5.84 -0.91 5.75
N THR A 56 6.44 -0.71 4.58
CA THR A 56 5.79 -0.02 3.46
C THR A 56 4.67 -0.86 2.85
N ASP A 57 4.90 -2.16 2.67
CA ASP A 57 3.92 -3.09 2.10
C ASP A 57 2.70 -3.24 3.02
N THR A 58 2.92 -3.28 4.34
CA THR A 58 1.82 -3.33 5.33
C THR A 58 0.97 -2.07 5.30
N GLN A 59 1.58 -0.88 5.30
CA GLN A 59 0.85 0.39 5.15
C GLN A 59 0.07 0.47 3.84
N LEU A 60 0.65 -0.03 2.75
CA LEU A 60 0.00 -0.07 1.45
C LEU A 60 -1.19 -1.04 1.44
N LEU A 61 -1.04 -2.20 2.07
CA LEU A 61 -2.11 -3.18 2.23
C LEU A 61 -3.30 -2.59 3.01
N GLU A 62 -3.04 -1.91 4.12
CA GLU A 62 -4.06 -1.20 4.91
C GLU A 62 -4.79 -0.15 4.07
N ALA A 63 -4.05 0.64 3.28
CA ALA A 63 -4.65 1.65 2.39
C ALA A 63 -5.56 1.03 1.31
N ILE A 64 -5.20 -0.15 0.80
CA ILE A 64 -6.00 -0.91 -0.17
C ILE A 64 -7.26 -1.45 0.50
N GLU A 65 -7.17 -1.99 1.72
CA GLU A 65 -8.33 -2.47 2.46
C GLU A 65 -9.31 -1.34 2.79
N GLU A 66 -8.80 -0.18 3.22
CA GLU A 66 -9.62 1.03 3.43
C GLU A 66 -10.29 1.49 2.12
N ALA A 67 -9.56 1.44 0.99
CA ALA A 67 -10.14 1.77 -0.32
C ALA A 67 -11.26 0.80 -0.71
N LEU A 68 -11.10 -0.50 -0.46
CA LEU A 68 -12.14 -1.50 -0.70
C LEU A 68 -13.38 -1.26 0.18
N ALA A 69 -13.20 -0.97 1.47
CA ALA A 69 -14.29 -0.61 2.38
C ALA A 69 -15.08 0.60 1.87
N ARG A 70 -14.39 1.66 1.43
CA ARG A 70 -15.05 2.84 0.84
C ARG A 70 -15.79 2.56 -0.46
N VAL A 71 -15.35 1.58 -1.25
CA VAL A 71 -16.10 1.14 -2.44
C VAL A 71 -17.41 0.49 -2.02
N GLU A 72 -17.42 -0.27 -0.93
CA GLU A 72 -18.61 -0.94 -0.39
C GLU A 72 -19.57 0.06 0.27
N ASP A 73 -19.04 1.04 1.00
CA ASP A 73 -19.81 2.13 1.62
C ASP A 73 -20.30 3.19 0.61
N GLY A 74 -19.80 3.15 -0.64
CA GLY A 74 -20.14 4.11 -1.69
C GLY A 74 -19.48 5.48 -1.55
N THR A 75 -18.53 5.64 -0.63
CA THR A 75 -17.76 6.88 -0.39
C THR A 75 -16.45 6.94 -1.19
N TYR A 76 -16.16 5.92 -1.99
CA TYR A 76 -14.94 5.87 -2.81
C TYR A 76 -14.82 7.04 -3.77
N GLY A 77 -13.64 7.64 -3.81
CA GLY A 77 -13.34 8.83 -4.61
C GLY A 77 -13.67 10.15 -3.90
N ILE A 78 -13.93 10.14 -2.59
CA ILE A 78 -14.04 11.33 -1.74
C ILE A 78 -12.77 11.44 -0.88
N CYS A 79 -12.19 12.63 -0.83
CA CYS A 79 -11.02 12.93 -0.01
C CYS A 79 -11.38 12.88 1.48
N ALA A 80 -10.65 12.10 2.27
CA ALA A 80 -10.87 11.94 3.70
C ALA A 80 -10.61 13.22 4.52
N ASN A 81 -9.88 14.20 3.97
CA ASN A 81 -9.56 15.45 4.66
C ASN A 81 -10.53 16.59 4.31
N CYS A 82 -10.67 16.91 3.02
CA CYS A 82 -11.48 18.05 2.57
C CYS A 82 -12.88 17.68 2.06
N ASN A 83 -13.23 16.39 2.08
CA ASN A 83 -14.51 15.87 1.62
C ASN A 83 -14.86 16.20 0.15
N ARG A 84 -13.87 16.59 -0.65
CA ARG A 84 -14.01 16.87 -2.09
C ARG A 84 -13.76 15.62 -2.92
N LEU A 85 -14.29 15.60 -4.14
CA LEU A 85 -14.04 14.53 -5.09
C LEU A 85 -12.54 14.45 -5.47
N ILE A 86 -11.99 13.25 -5.42
CA ILE A 86 -10.64 12.94 -5.88
C ILE A 86 -10.69 12.86 -7.41
N PRO A 87 -9.79 13.57 -8.14
CA PRO A 87 -9.75 13.51 -9.60
C PRO A 87 -9.57 12.08 -10.10
N ARG A 88 -10.31 11.69 -11.15
CA ARG A 88 -10.24 10.36 -11.75
C ARG A 88 -8.81 9.96 -12.15
N ALA A 89 -8.06 10.88 -12.77
CA ALA A 89 -6.66 10.65 -13.15
C ALA A 89 -5.78 10.20 -11.96
N ARG A 90 -6.06 10.69 -10.74
CA ARG A 90 -5.34 10.27 -9.54
C ARG A 90 -5.81 8.90 -9.05
N LEU A 91 -7.10 8.60 -9.12
CA LEU A 91 -7.62 7.25 -8.80
C LEU A 91 -7.16 6.20 -9.82
N GLU A 92 -6.85 6.59 -11.05
CA GLU A 92 -6.27 5.71 -12.07
C GLU A 92 -4.79 5.45 -11.83
N ALA A 93 -4.03 6.46 -11.37
CA ALA A 93 -2.62 6.31 -11.02
C ALA A 93 -2.42 5.61 -9.67
N VAL A 94 -3.22 5.97 -8.66
CA VAL A 94 -3.11 5.52 -7.26
C VAL A 94 -4.51 5.24 -6.70
N PRO A 95 -5.11 4.06 -6.99
CA PRO A 95 -6.48 3.74 -6.61
C PRO A 95 -6.71 3.60 -5.09
N TRP A 96 -5.67 3.32 -4.30
CA TRP A 96 -5.76 3.24 -2.83
C TRP A 96 -5.66 4.60 -2.13
N THR A 97 -5.55 5.72 -2.88
CA THR A 97 -5.36 7.05 -2.27
C THR A 97 -6.59 7.50 -1.48
N ARG A 98 -6.36 7.96 -0.24
CA ARG A 98 -7.39 8.55 0.63
C ARG A 98 -7.51 10.09 0.52
N LEU A 99 -6.53 10.73 -0.12
CA LEU A 99 -6.40 12.19 -0.18
C LEU A 99 -6.41 12.70 -1.63
N CYS A 100 -6.95 13.89 -1.83
CA CYS A 100 -6.74 14.64 -3.06
C CYS A 100 -5.32 15.25 -3.10
N ARG A 101 -4.88 15.68 -4.29
CA ARG A 101 -3.54 16.27 -4.48
C ARG A 101 -3.24 17.41 -3.49
N GLY A 102 -4.13 18.39 -3.38
CA GLY A 102 -3.91 19.54 -2.51
C GLY A 102 -3.83 19.17 -1.01
N CYS A 103 -4.55 18.14 -0.56
CA CYS A 103 -4.43 17.67 0.83
C CYS A 103 -3.17 16.85 1.08
N MET A 104 -2.64 16.18 0.05
CA MET A 104 -1.37 15.46 0.14
C MET A 104 -0.20 16.46 0.15
N GLU A 105 -0.19 17.42 -0.78
CA GLU A 105 0.82 18.49 -0.82
C GLU A 105 0.88 19.29 0.50
N ALA A 106 -0.25 19.50 1.16
CA ALA A 106 -0.32 20.16 2.47
C ALA A 106 0.16 19.31 3.66
N GLN A 107 0.25 17.97 3.52
CA GLN A 107 0.79 17.08 4.56
C GLN A 107 2.31 16.95 4.47
N ASP A 108 2.86 17.11 3.26
CA ASP A 108 4.30 17.06 2.99
C ASP A 108 5.00 18.42 3.25
N SER A 109 4.27 19.42 3.76
CA SER A 109 4.76 20.79 4.04
C SER A 109 5.09 21.01 5.52
#